data_AF-A0A1S9B101-F1
#
_entry.id   AF-A0A1S9B101-F1
#
_cell.length_a   1.000
_cell.length_b   1.000
_cell.length_c   1.000
_cell.angle_alpha   90.00
_cell.angle_beta   90.00
_cell.angle_gamma   90.00
#
_symmetry.space_group_name_H-M   'P 1'
#
loop_
_entity.id
_entity.type
_entity.pdbx_description
1 polymer ?
#
loop_
_entity_poly.entity_id
_entity_poly.type
_entity_poly.pdbx_seq_one_letter_code
_entity_poly.pdbx_strand_id
1 'polypeptide(L)'
;MHLPIRLLGTLLLGALAVGATAQQLPASELRTETEYYDAKRQKLSSAEGAAVRVETQFADSLQAIETTYNAAGARVVRTPFEHHRKRIQHGVAERWYDNGQLHWRDTWVHGKREGELLVYYPTGQLKRREKFVGNKSKGGTCYAADGREVPYFAFERMPEMPGGMNALMQHLGKNMRYPAAALRERVQGKVFVSFVVDSLGRVTNPVVRQGLHPALDAEALRVVASLPQWQPGWQDDIAVEVVFTVPISFTIAGPAPRRSKRTSEADF
;
A
#
# COMPACT_ATOMS: atom_id res chain seq x y z
N MET A 1 -11.97 -6.22 17.13
CA MET A 1 -11.53 -4.97 16.48
C MET A 1 -10.74 -5.34 15.21
N HIS A 2 -11.30 -5.15 14.01
CA HIS A 2 -10.59 -5.54 12.78
C HIS A 2 -9.38 -4.63 12.55
N LEU A 3 -8.17 -5.15 12.75
CA LEU A 3 -6.93 -4.46 12.38
C LEU A 3 -6.74 -4.60 10.86
N PRO A 4 -6.90 -3.55 10.04
CA PRO A 4 -6.42 -3.59 8.66
C PRO A 4 -4.90 -3.61 8.69
N ILE A 5 -4.29 -4.53 7.93
CA ILE A 5 -2.86 -4.46 7.64
C ILE A 5 -2.72 -3.27 6.71
N ARG A 6 -2.19 -2.15 7.20
CA ARG A 6 -1.74 -1.09 6.30
C ARG A 6 -0.62 -1.67 5.44
N LEU A 7 -0.93 -2.01 4.20
CA LEU A 7 0.04 -2.20 3.12
C LEU A 7 0.76 -0.86 2.92
N LEU A 8 1.80 -0.63 3.72
CA LEU A 8 2.75 0.45 3.52
C LEU A 8 3.65 0.06 2.34
N GLY A 9 3.17 0.36 1.14
CA GLY A 9 4.01 0.41 -0.05
C GLY A 9 4.88 1.66 -0.01
N THR A 10 6.21 1.46 0.01
CA THR A 10 7.19 2.48 -0.41
C THR A 10 8.44 1.82 -1.01
N LEU A 11 8.61 2.00 -2.32
CA LEU A 11 9.89 2.16 -3.06
C LEU A 11 10.52 3.54 -2.63
N LEU A 12 11.82 3.89 -2.67
CA LEU A 12 12.97 3.62 -3.58
C LEU A 12 14.33 4.13 -2.98
N LEU A 13 15.44 3.52 -3.48
CA LEU A 13 16.80 4.04 -3.84
C LEU A 13 17.97 4.32 -2.84
N GLY A 14 19.08 3.58 -3.07
CA GLY A 14 20.52 3.96 -2.92
C GLY A 14 21.19 3.67 -1.56
N ALA A 15 22.40 3.10 -1.39
CA ALA A 15 23.48 2.64 -2.27
C ALA A 15 24.45 1.69 -1.50
N LEU A 16 25.34 1.03 -2.25
CA LEU A 16 26.62 0.38 -1.91
C LEU A 16 26.63 -0.84 -0.96
N ALA A 17 26.95 -1.99 -1.57
CA ALA A 17 27.34 -3.21 -0.88
C ALA A 17 28.85 -3.19 -0.58
N VAL A 18 29.21 -3.35 0.68
CA VAL A 18 30.51 -3.90 1.08
C VAL A 18 30.20 -5.22 1.78
N GLY A 19 30.79 -6.30 1.26
CA GLY A 19 30.62 -7.64 1.79
C GLY A 19 31.19 -7.71 3.21
N ALA A 20 30.30 -7.82 4.19
CA ALA A 20 30.63 -8.31 5.51
C ALA A 20 29.98 -9.69 5.63
N THR A 21 30.82 -10.72 5.66
CA THR A 21 30.43 -12.06 6.07
C THR A 21 29.80 -11.96 7.46
N ALA A 22 28.50 -12.21 7.56
CA ALA A 22 27.79 -12.21 8.83
C ALA A 22 28.34 -13.34 9.71
N GLN A 23 29.11 -12.99 10.73
CA GLN A 23 29.48 -13.92 11.79
C GLN A 23 28.20 -14.32 12.53
N GLN A 24 27.95 -15.63 12.55
CA GLN A 24 26.81 -16.21 13.25
C GLN A 24 27.04 -16.03 14.75
N LEU A 25 26.21 -15.21 15.40
CA LEU A 25 26.28 -14.97 16.84
C LEU A 25 25.98 -16.27 17.61
N PRO A 26 26.64 -16.55 18.74
CA PRO A 26 26.36 -17.73 19.56
C PRO A 26 24.93 -17.68 20.12
N ALA A 27 24.32 -18.85 20.28
CA ALA A 27 22.90 -19.06 20.62
C ALA A 27 22.44 -18.53 22.01
N SER A 28 23.30 -17.83 22.76
CA SER A 28 23.02 -17.34 24.12
C SER A 28 22.42 -15.93 24.20
N GLU A 29 22.09 -15.29 23.07
CA GLU A 29 21.47 -13.95 23.03
C GLU A 29 20.24 -13.91 22.12
N LEU A 30 19.26 -14.79 22.35
CA LEU A 30 17.92 -14.60 21.77
C LEU A 30 17.33 -13.29 22.31
N ARG A 31 17.59 -12.21 21.59
CA ARG A 31 17.12 -10.88 21.94
C ARG A 31 15.64 -10.80 21.64
N THR A 32 14.86 -10.42 22.64
CA THR A 32 13.45 -10.06 22.46
C THR A 32 13.31 -8.57 22.67
N GLU A 33 12.71 -7.88 21.70
CA GLU A 33 12.25 -6.50 21.85
C GLU A 33 10.74 -6.51 22.08
N THR A 34 10.25 -5.55 22.88
CA THR A 34 8.81 -5.38 23.11
C THR A 34 8.43 -3.92 22.90
N GLU A 35 7.41 -3.71 22.09
CA GLU A 35 6.85 -2.40 21.78
C GLU A 35 5.36 -2.38 22.11
N TYR A 36 4.88 -1.24 22.58
CA TYR A 36 3.49 -1.03 22.97
C TYR A 36 2.88 0.08 22.13
N TYR A 37 1.61 -0.08 21.78
CA TYR A 37 0.87 0.89 20.98
C TYR A 37 -0.53 1.07 21.55
N ASP A 38 -1.02 2.31 21.50
CA ASP A 38 -2.41 2.62 21.84
C ASP A 38 -3.39 2.18 20.73
N ALA A 39 -4.68 2.41 20.93
CA ALA A 39 -5.72 2.09 19.95
C ALA A 39 -5.58 2.88 18.63
N LYS A 40 -4.85 4.00 18.63
CA LYS A 40 -4.56 4.84 17.47
C LYS A 40 -3.23 4.49 16.79
N ARG A 41 -2.56 3.41 17.22
CA ARG A 41 -1.26 2.94 16.72
C ARG A 41 -0.11 3.91 17.01
N GLN A 42 -0.25 4.77 18.00
CA GLN A 42 0.83 5.60 18.51
C GLN A 42 1.68 4.75 19.46
N LYS A 43 3.00 4.79 19.27
CA LYS A 43 3.94 4.05 20.12
C LYS A 43 3.94 4.64 21.52
N LEU A 44 3.83 3.77 22.52
CA LEU A 44 3.86 4.10 23.93
C LEU A 44 5.24 3.78 24.52
N SER A 45 5.60 4.47 25.60
CA SER A 45 6.83 4.21 26.35
C SER A 45 6.72 3.00 27.28
N SER A 46 5.49 2.57 27.60
CA SER A 46 5.19 1.45 28.50
C SER A 46 3.92 0.70 28.08
N ALA A 47 3.60 -0.36 28.81
CA ALA A 47 2.37 -1.15 28.60
C ALA A 47 1.09 -0.44 29.05
N GLU A 48 1.20 0.64 29.83
CA GLU A 48 0.04 1.35 30.37
C GLU A 48 -0.76 2.02 29.24
N GLY A 49 -2.05 1.71 29.15
CA GLY A 49 -2.92 2.18 28.06
C GLY A 49 -2.68 1.51 26.70
N ALA A 50 -1.83 0.46 26.64
CA ALA A 50 -1.56 -0.25 25.40
C ALA A 50 -2.78 -1.06 24.95
N ALA A 51 -3.21 -0.83 23.71
CA ALA A 51 -4.21 -1.67 23.04
C ALA A 51 -3.55 -2.84 22.28
N VAL A 52 -2.27 -2.70 21.95
CA VAL A 52 -1.49 -3.65 21.17
C VAL A 52 -0.08 -3.76 21.76
N ARG A 53 0.40 -4.99 21.88
CA ARG A 53 1.80 -5.30 22.21
C ARG A 53 2.43 -6.05 21.03
N VAL A 54 3.64 -5.67 20.66
CA VAL A 54 4.43 -6.35 19.63
C VAL A 54 5.68 -6.89 20.29
N GLU A 55 5.93 -8.19 20.15
CA GLU A 55 7.17 -8.84 20.58
C GLU A 55 7.97 -9.26 19.34
N THR A 56 9.22 -8.87 19.27
CA THR A 56 10.13 -9.23 18.18
C THR A 56 11.22 -10.13 18.72
N GLN A 57 11.19 -11.40 18.35
CA GLN A 57 12.19 -12.40 18.72
C GLN A 57 13.23 -12.50 17.62
N PHE A 58 14.45 -12.08 17.89
CA PHE A 58 15.56 -12.12 16.94
C PHE A 58 16.26 -13.48 16.98
N ALA A 59 16.41 -14.10 15.82
CA ALA A 59 17.24 -15.30 15.66
C ALA A 59 18.71 -14.91 15.43
N ASP A 60 18.95 -13.79 14.75
CA ASP A 60 20.26 -13.17 14.55
C ASP A 60 20.11 -11.64 14.31
N SER A 61 21.13 -10.97 13.80
CA SER A 61 21.11 -9.53 13.55
C SER A 61 20.16 -9.07 12.42
N LEU A 62 19.70 -10.01 11.59
CA LEU A 62 18.84 -9.79 10.42
C LEU A 62 17.47 -10.43 10.62
N GLN A 63 17.42 -11.70 11.03
CA GLN A 63 16.22 -12.52 11.09
C GLN A 63 15.45 -12.30 12.39
N ALA A 64 14.13 -12.20 12.28
CA ALA A 64 13.26 -12.10 13.44
C ALA A 64 11.85 -12.65 13.17
N ILE A 65 11.15 -13.01 14.23
CA ILE A 65 9.72 -13.26 14.21
C ILE A 65 9.05 -12.17 15.03
N GLU A 66 8.17 -11.41 14.39
CA GLU A 66 7.34 -10.42 15.06
C GLU A 66 5.99 -11.07 15.42
N THR A 67 5.60 -10.99 16.68
CA THR A 67 4.30 -11.47 17.17
C THR A 67 3.53 -10.31 17.77
N THR A 68 2.35 -10.03 17.24
CA THR A 68 1.43 -9.02 17.75
C THR A 68 0.40 -9.67 18.65
N TYR A 69 0.11 -9.03 19.78
CA TYR A 69 -0.90 -9.41 20.75
C TYR A 69 -1.93 -8.29 20.93
N ASN A 70 -3.18 -8.64 21.16
CA ASN A 70 -4.23 -7.69 21.55
C ASN A 70 -4.12 -7.31 23.04
N ALA A 71 -4.97 -6.38 23.50
CA ALA A 71 -5.01 -5.93 24.89
C ALA A 71 -5.28 -7.05 25.91
N ALA A 72 -5.93 -8.15 25.50
CA ALA A 72 -6.16 -9.32 26.34
C ALA A 72 -4.96 -10.29 26.38
N GLY A 73 -3.86 -9.97 25.68
CA GLY A 73 -2.68 -10.83 25.58
C GLY A 73 -2.83 -11.99 24.59
N ALA A 74 -3.95 -12.08 23.85
CA ALA A 74 -4.12 -13.10 22.83
C ALA A 74 -3.28 -12.75 21.59
N ARG A 75 -2.59 -13.75 21.04
CA ARG A 75 -1.83 -13.61 19.79
C ARG A 75 -2.78 -13.34 18.64
N VAL A 76 -2.53 -12.25 17.91
CA VAL A 76 -3.33 -11.88 16.74
C VAL A 76 -2.57 -12.05 15.43
N VAL A 77 -1.26 -11.81 15.39
CA VAL A 77 -0.47 -11.91 14.14
C VAL A 77 0.92 -12.44 14.46
N ARG A 78 1.47 -13.24 13.54
CA ARG A 78 2.86 -13.70 13.57
C ARG A 78 3.47 -13.52 12.18
N THR A 79 4.60 -12.83 12.11
CA THR A 79 5.24 -12.47 10.84
C THR A 79 6.74 -12.77 10.90
N PRO A 80 7.23 -13.76 10.15
CA PRO A 80 8.66 -14.06 10.06
C PRO A 80 9.37 -13.17 9.03
N PHE A 81 10.58 -12.73 9.37
CA PHE A 81 11.44 -11.89 8.55
C PHE A 81 12.80 -12.55 8.35
N GLU A 82 13.28 -12.58 7.10
CA GLU A 82 14.70 -12.84 6.81
C GLU A 82 15.56 -11.60 7.07
N HIS A 83 14.96 -10.41 6.96
CA HIS A 83 15.62 -9.15 7.30
C HIS A 83 14.63 -8.17 7.93
N HIS A 84 14.53 -8.20 9.25
CA HIS A 84 13.60 -7.42 10.06
C HIS A 84 13.72 -5.92 9.81
N ARG A 85 14.94 -5.37 9.87
CA ARG A 85 15.17 -3.92 9.66
C ARG A 85 14.75 -3.42 8.26
N LYS A 86 14.86 -4.26 7.23
CA LYS A 86 14.42 -3.95 5.86
C LYS A 86 12.98 -4.42 5.58
N ARG A 87 12.29 -4.99 6.58
CA ARG A 87 10.93 -5.56 6.48
C ARG A 87 10.80 -6.62 5.38
N ILE A 88 11.86 -7.39 5.13
CA ILE A 88 11.82 -8.48 4.13
C ILE A 88 11.28 -9.75 4.81
N GLN A 89 10.04 -10.10 4.49
CA GLN A 89 9.36 -11.29 5.04
C GLN A 89 9.85 -12.57 4.38
N HIS A 90 9.95 -13.64 5.17
CA HIS A 90 10.30 -14.98 4.69
C HIS A 90 9.69 -16.04 5.60
N GLY A 91 8.92 -16.96 5.02
CA GLY A 91 8.16 -17.98 5.74
C GLY A 91 6.66 -17.68 5.73
N VAL A 92 5.94 -18.31 6.65
CA VAL A 92 4.48 -18.21 6.72
C VAL A 92 4.09 -17.14 7.74
N ALA A 93 3.45 -16.09 7.25
CA ALA A 93 2.75 -15.12 8.08
C ALA A 93 1.35 -15.64 8.42
N GLU A 94 0.91 -15.44 9.65
CA GLU A 94 -0.34 -15.99 10.17
C GLU A 94 -1.09 -14.94 10.98
N ARG A 95 -2.42 -15.01 10.93
CA ARG A 95 -3.31 -14.19 11.75
C ARG A 95 -4.38 -15.07 12.38
N TRP A 96 -4.76 -14.73 13.61
CA TRP A 96 -5.84 -15.38 14.35
C TRP A 96 -6.95 -14.39 14.67
N TYR A 97 -8.17 -14.92 14.78
CA TYR A 97 -9.31 -14.24 15.36
C TYR A 97 -9.19 -14.14 16.88
N ASP A 98 -9.99 -13.28 17.50
CA ASP A 98 -10.04 -13.13 18.97
C ASP A 98 -10.46 -14.43 19.68
N ASN A 99 -11.17 -15.34 18.98
CA ASN A 99 -11.52 -16.67 19.49
C ASN A 99 -10.38 -17.72 19.36
N GLY A 100 -9.19 -17.32 18.88
CA GLY A 100 -8.04 -18.19 18.70
C GLY A 100 -8.03 -19.01 17.40
N GLN A 101 -9.11 -18.98 16.61
CA GLN A 101 -9.15 -19.66 15.32
C GLN A 101 -8.24 -18.96 14.30
N LEU A 102 -7.54 -19.73 13.46
CA LEU A 102 -6.73 -19.16 12.38
C LEU A 102 -7.65 -18.38 11.42
N HIS A 103 -7.31 -17.12 11.18
CA HIS A 103 -8.00 -16.24 10.24
C HIS A 103 -7.41 -16.38 8.84
N TRP A 104 -6.11 -16.16 8.69
CA TRP A 104 -5.43 -16.40 7.43
C TRP A 104 -3.98 -16.82 7.64
N ARG A 105 -3.42 -17.47 6.62
CA ARG A 105 -1.99 -17.75 6.51
C ARG A 105 -1.52 -17.48 5.09
N ASP A 106 -0.31 -16.97 4.97
CA ASP A 106 0.22 -16.41 3.73
C ASP A 106 1.72 -16.66 3.65
N THR A 107 2.19 -17.13 2.50
CA THR A 107 3.57 -17.56 2.32
C THR A 107 4.39 -16.48 1.63
N TRP A 108 5.52 -16.14 2.24
CA TRP A 108 6.46 -15.14 1.77
C TRP A 108 7.83 -15.76 1.51
N VAL A 109 8.45 -15.41 0.39
CA VAL A 109 9.81 -15.81 0.02
C VAL A 109 10.53 -14.56 -0.47
N HIS A 110 11.60 -14.17 0.23
CA HIS A 110 12.42 -13.00 -0.10
C HIS A 110 11.59 -11.71 -0.27
N GLY A 111 10.66 -11.46 0.65
CA GLY A 111 9.78 -10.30 0.66
C GLY A 111 8.67 -10.31 -0.40
N LYS A 112 8.47 -11.44 -1.09
CA LYS A 112 7.40 -11.60 -2.08
C LYS A 112 6.43 -12.69 -1.64
N ARG A 113 5.13 -12.48 -1.82
CA ARG A 113 4.12 -13.54 -1.73
C ARG A 113 4.38 -14.59 -2.81
N GLU A 114 4.50 -15.82 -2.37
CA GLU A 114 4.79 -16.98 -3.20
C GLU A 114 4.08 -18.22 -2.61
N GLY A 115 3.27 -18.91 -3.41
CA GLY A 115 2.49 -20.05 -2.94
C GLY A 115 1.06 -19.68 -2.56
N GLU A 116 0.52 -20.30 -1.51
CA GLU A 116 -0.90 -20.16 -1.17
C GLU A 116 -1.15 -19.16 -0.04
N LEU A 117 -2.16 -18.31 -0.25
CA LEU A 117 -2.91 -17.62 0.78
C LEU A 117 -4.15 -18.45 1.10
N LEU A 118 -4.33 -18.81 2.36
CA LEU A 118 -5.54 -19.45 2.86
C LEU A 118 -6.22 -18.52 3.86
N VAL A 119 -7.54 -18.38 3.76
CA VAL A 119 -8.35 -17.62 4.70
C VAL A 119 -9.51 -18.47 5.16
N TYR A 120 -9.87 -18.33 6.43
CA TYR A 120 -10.88 -19.13 7.10
C TYR A 120 -11.92 -18.22 7.73
N TYR A 121 -13.12 -18.75 7.92
CA TYR A 121 -14.14 -18.15 8.77
C TYR A 121 -13.77 -18.30 10.26
N PRO A 122 -14.37 -17.52 11.18
CA PRO A 122 -14.18 -17.70 12.62
C PRO A 122 -14.56 -19.10 13.14
N THR A 123 -15.37 -19.83 12.38
CA THR A 123 -15.75 -21.23 12.61
C THR A 123 -14.64 -22.23 12.25
N GLY A 124 -13.58 -21.77 11.58
CA GLY A 124 -12.46 -22.60 11.10
C GLY A 124 -12.67 -23.18 9.71
N GLN A 125 -13.85 -23.01 9.10
CA GLN A 125 -14.09 -23.43 7.73
C GLN A 125 -13.28 -22.59 6.73
N LEU A 126 -12.79 -23.22 5.67
CA LEU A 126 -12.05 -22.53 4.62
C LEU A 126 -12.98 -21.54 3.90
N LYS A 127 -12.59 -20.26 3.87
CA LYS A 127 -13.29 -19.17 3.18
C LYS A 127 -12.71 -18.95 1.79
N ARG A 128 -11.39 -19.03 1.64
CA ARG A 128 -10.74 -18.94 0.31
C ARG A 128 -9.35 -19.53 0.29
N ARG A 129 -8.93 -19.90 -0.91
CA ARG A 129 -7.57 -20.27 -1.29
C ARG A 129 -7.18 -19.44 -2.50
N GLU A 130 -6.07 -18.74 -2.44
CA GLU A 130 -5.55 -17.93 -3.54
C GLU A 130 -4.07 -18.22 -3.75
N LYS A 131 -3.60 -18.26 -5.00
CA LYS A 131 -2.20 -18.54 -5.32
C LYS A 131 -1.47 -17.27 -5.72
N PHE A 132 -0.28 -17.06 -5.19
CA PHE A 132 0.61 -15.96 -5.54
C PHE A 132 1.90 -16.47 -6.18
N VAL A 133 2.39 -15.74 -7.18
CA VAL A 133 3.72 -15.92 -7.76
C VAL A 133 4.35 -14.53 -7.89
N GLY A 134 5.42 -14.27 -7.14
CA GLY A 134 6.11 -12.99 -7.12
C GLY A 134 5.18 -11.80 -6.87
N ASN A 135 4.40 -11.83 -5.78
CA ASN A 135 3.37 -10.84 -5.40
C ASN A 135 2.13 -10.77 -6.29
N LYS A 136 2.09 -11.48 -7.42
CA LYS A 136 0.93 -11.44 -8.31
C LYS A 136 -0.01 -12.59 -7.98
N SER A 137 -1.25 -12.25 -7.63
CA SER A 137 -2.34 -13.21 -7.57
C SER A 137 -2.49 -13.92 -8.92
N LYS A 138 -2.70 -15.24 -8.85
CA LYS A 138 -3.00 -16.14 -9.96
C LYS A 138 -4.46 -16.62 -9.91
N GLY A 139 -5.29 -15.97 -9.10
CA GLY A 139 -6.64 -16.43 -8.85
C GLY A 139 -6.70 -17.49 -7.76
N GLY A 140 -7.90 -17.99 -7.54
CA GLY A 140 -8.19 -18.91 -6.47
C GLY A 140 -9.63 -19.38 -6.47
N THR A 141 -10.02 -19.98 -5.36
CA THR A 141 -11.39 -20.44 -5.10
C THR A 141 -11.89 -19.79 -3.82
N CYS A 142 -13.15 -19.36 -3.85
CA CYS A 142 -13.85 -18.82 -2.69
C CYS A 142 -14.97 -19.78 -2.29
N TYR A 143 -15.24 -19.86 -1.00
CA TYR A 143 -16.26 -20.73 -0.42
C TYR A 143 -17.15 -19.91 0.51
N ALA A 144 -18.44 -20.20 0.50
CA ALA A 144 -19.38 -19.74 1.51
C ALA A 144 -19.17 -20.49 2.83
N ALA A 145 -19.79 -20.00 3.91
CA ALA A 145 -19.65 -20.58 5.26
C ALA A 145 -20.34 -21.97 5.42
N ASP A 146 -20.98 -22.48 4.38
CA ASP A 146 -21.49 -23.85 4.27
C ASP A 146 -20.57 -24.76 3.44
N GLY A 147 -19.42 -24.25 2.98
CA GLY A 147 -18.43 -24.96 2.17
C GLY A 147 -18.71 -24.94 0.66
N ARG A 148 -19.81 -24.35 0.21
CA ARG A 148 -20.16 -24.26 -1.23
C ARG A 148 -19.27 -23.25 -1.94
N GLU A 149 -18.77 -23.60 -3.11
CA GLU A 149 -18.01 -22.67 -3.95
C GLU A 149 -18.85 -21.47 -4.39
N VAL A 150 -18.24 -20.29 -4.40
CA VAL A 150 -18.83 -19.03 -4.84
C VAL A 150 -17.91 -18.35 -5.86
N PRO A 151 -18.41 -17.40 -6.67
CA PRO A 151 -17.59 -16.69 -7.64
C PRO A 151 -16.33 -16.11 -6.98
N TYR A 152 -15.19 -16.38 -7.61
CA TYR A 152 -13.91 -15.91 -7.13
C TYR A 152 -13.84 -14.38 -7.14
N PHE A 153 -13.26 -13.83 -6.07
CA PHE A 153 -12.77 -12.47 -6.01
C PHE A 153 -11.46 -12.43 -5.22
N ALA A 154 -10.58 -11.52 -5.58
CA ALA A 154 -9.27 -11.40 -4.95
C ALA A 154 -9.39 -11.03 -3.46
N PHE A 155 -8.49 -11.58 -2.64
CA PHE A 155 -8.37 -11.23 -1.23
C PHE A 155 -8.18 -9.73 -1.01
N GLU A 156 -7.36 -9.11 -1.87
CA GLU A 156 -7.08 -7.68 -1.90
C GLU A 156 -7.63 -7.09 -3.20
N ARG A 157 -8.46 -6.05 -3.06
CA ARG A 157 -8.95 -5.26 -4.19
C ARG A 157 -8.55 -3.81 -3.98
N MET A 158 -7.87 -3.24 -4.97
CA MET A 158 -7.49 -1.82 -4.93
C MET A 158 -8.73 -0.94 -5.08
N PRO A 159 -8.74 0.27 -4.49
CA PRO A 159 -9.77 1.25 -4.79
C PRO A 159 -9.88 1.53 -6.29
N GLU A 160 -11.12 1.74 -6.73
CA GLU A 160 -11.41 1.99 -8.13
C GLU A 160 -12.14 3.32 -8.31
N MET A 161 -11.59 4.19 -9.15
CA MET A 161 -12.27 5.43 -9.51
C MET A 161 -13.45 5.14 -10.44
N PRO A 162 -14.60 5.83 -10.30
CA PRO A 162 -15.67 5.74 -11.28
C PRO A 162 -15.17 6.11 -12.68
N GLY A 163 -15.32 5.19 -13.64
CA GLY A 163 -14.78 5.34 -15.00
C GLY A 163 -13.28 5.03 -15.14
N GLY A 164 -12.65 4.49 -14.09
CA GLY A 164 -11.28 4.00 -14.08
C GLY A 164 -10.22 5.10 -14.19
N MET A 165 -8.99 4.68 -14.48
CA MET A 165 -7.83 5.58 -14.54
C MET A 165 -7.95 6.64 -15.65
N ASN A 166 -8.66 6.34 -16.73
CA ASN A 166 -8.91 7.32 -17.81
C ASN A 166 -9.79 8.47 -17.32
N ALA A 167 -10.82 8.17 -16.53
CA ALA A 167 -11.66 9.20 -15.91
C ALA A 167 -10.86 10.05 -14.91
N LEU A 168 -9.89 9.46 -14.20
CA LEU A 168 -8.95 10.22 -13.36
C LEU A 168 -8.22 11.28 -14.19
N MET A 169 -7.55 10.83 -15.26
CA MET A 169 -6.75 11.72 -16.10
C MET A 169 -7.62 12.82 -16.75
N GLN A 170 -8.83 12.48 -17.18
CA GLN A 170 -9.78 13.45 -17.72
C GLN A 170 -10.24 14.47 -16.68
N HIS A 171 -10.56 14.03 -15.46
CA HIS A 171 -10.95 14.91 -14.36
C HIS A 171 -9.82 15.86 -13.99
N LEU A 172 -8.60 15.34 -13.86
CA LEU A 172 -7.42 16.15 -13.58
C LEU A 172 -7.21 17.19 -14.69
N GLY A 173 -7.19 16.77 -15.96
CA GLY A 173 -6.98 17.67 -17.10
C GLY A 173 -8.07 18.75 -17.23
N LYS A 174 -9.35 18.38 -17.06
CA LYS A 174 -10.49 19.30 -17.19
C LYS A 174 -10.54 20.34 -16.07
N ASN A 175 -10.17 19.96 -14.86
CA ASN A 175 -10.29 20.82 -13.69
C ASN A 175 -9.00 21.58 -13.35
N MET A 176 -7.88 21.24 -13.98
CA MET A 176 -6.58 21.86 -13.76
C MET A 176 -6.49 23.25 -14.38
N ARG A 177 -5.94 24.19 -13.61
CA ARG A 177 -5.72 25.59 -14.00
C ARG A 177 -4.24 25.90 -13.89
N TYR A 178 -3.64 26.43 -14.94
CA TYR A 178 -2.24 26.85 -14.88
C TYR A 178 -2.10 28.18 -14.13
N PRO A 179 -1.44 28.26 -12.97
CA PRO A 179 -1.28 29.50 -12.21
C PRO A 179 -0.39 30.50 -12.97
N ALA A 180 -0.82 31.77 -13.02
CA ALA A 180 -0.12 32.83 -13.77
C ALA A 180 1.32 33.07 -13.28
N ALA A 181 1.61 32.87 -11.99
CA ALA A 181 2.97 32.96 -11.44
C ALA A 181 3.91 31.94 -12.11
N ALA A 182 3.53 30.66 -12.07
CA ALA A 182 4.30 29.59 -12.70
C ALA A 182 4.38 29.72 -14.24
N LEU A 183 3.33 30.26 -14.87
CA LEU A 183 3.31 30.49 -16.31
C LEU A 183 4.32 31.58 -16.73
N ARG A 184 4.41 32.69 -15.99
CA ARG A 184 5.40 33.76 -16.24
C ARG A 184 6.83 33.25 -16.14
N GLU A 185 7.09 32.38 -15.19
CA GLU A 185 8.38 31.74 -14.97
C GLU A 185 8.63 30.53 -15.89
N ARG A 186 7.64 30.16 -16.73
CA ARG A 186 7.67 29.01 -17.63
C ARG A 186 7.97 27.68 -16.93
N VAL A 187 7.60 27.53 -15.66
CA VAL A 187 7.88 26.33 -14.87
C VAL A 187 6.95 25.20 -15.29
N GLN A 188 7.50 24.10 -15.82
CA GLN A 188 6.77 22.92 -16.27
C GLN A 188 7.31 21.65 -15.61
N GLY A 189 6.50 20.60 -15.54
CA GLY A 189 6.94 19.31 -15.01
C GLY A 189 5.84 18.54 -14.30
N LYS A 190 6.21 17.76 -13.29
CA LYS A 190 5.29 16.91 -12.54
C LYS A 190 5.33 17.26 -11.06
N VAL A 191 4.13 17.39 -10.47
CA VAL A 191 3.94 17.43 -9.02
C VAL A 191 3.40 16.07 -8.59
N PHE A 192 4.03 15.43 -7.61
CA PHE A 192 3.57 14.16 -7.07
C PHE A 192 2.75 14.40 -5.82
N VAL A 193 1.47 14.06 -5.89
CA VAL A 193 0.52 14.23 -4.78
C VAL A 193 0.12 12.87 -4.25
N SER A 194 0.27 12.70 -2.93
CA SER A 194 -0.21 11.54 -2.20
C SER A 194 -1.54 11.88 -1.53
N PHE A 195 -2.48 10.94 -1.51
CA PHE A 195 -3.76 11.09 -0.82
C PHE A 195 -4.25 9.72 -0.33
N VAL A 196 -5.24 9.73 0.56
CA VAL A 196 -5.87 8.52 1.10
C VAL A 196 -7.24 8.36 0.47
N VAL A 197 -7.52 7.17 -0.06
CA VAL A 197 -8.90 6.74 -0.31
C VAL A 197 -9.34 6.00 0.95
N ASP A 198 -10.30 6.57 1.69
CA ASP A 198 -10.76 5.99 2.96
C ASP A 198 -11.66 4.74 2.73
N SER A 199 -12.09 4.09 3.82
CA SER A 199 -12.96 2.91 3.75
C SER A 199 -14.36 3.19 3.21
N LEU A 200 -14.75 4.47 3.08
CA LEU A 200 -15.97 4.91 2.40
C LEU A 200 -15.70 5.33 0.95
N GLY A 201 -14.45 5.26 0.48
CA GLY A 201 -14.06 5.67 -0.86
C GLY A 201 -13.82 7.17 -1.03
N ARG A 202 -13.82 7.96 0.03
CA ARG A 202 -13.58 9.42 -0.05
C ARG A 202 -12.09 9.70 -0.15
N VAL A 203 -11.73 10.68 -0.99
CA VAL A 203 -10.36 11.19 -1.08
C VAL A 203 -10.10 12.15 0.08
N THR A 204 -9.08 11.87 0.89
CA THR A 204 -8.73 12.63 2.09
C THR A 204 -7.22 12.82 2.20
N ASN A 205 -6.82 13.81 3.02
CA ASN A 205 -5.43 14.10 3.37
C ASN A 205 -4.46 14.20 2.15
N PRO A 206 -4.75 15.05 1.15
CA PRO A 206 -3.83 15.27 0.05
C PRO A 206 -2.56 15.98 0.53
N VAL A 207 -1.40 15.44 0.19
CA VAL A 207 -0.07 15.95 0.58
C VAL A 207 0.86 15.90 -0.63
N VAL A 208 1.59 16.99 -0.88
CA VAL A 208 2.64 17.02 -1.91
C VAL A 208 3.85 16.23 -1.40
N ARG A 209 4.26 15.21 -2.15
CA ARG A 209 5.45 14.39 -1.86
C ARG A 209 6.68 14.90 -2.59
N GLN A 210 6.47 15.39 -3.81
CA GLN A 210 7.51 16.03 -4.60
C GLN A 210 6.84 17.19 -5.34
N GLY A 211 7.18 18.41 -4.89
CA GLY A 211 6.69 19.66 -5.48
C GLY A 211 7.54 20.09 -6.66
N LEU A 212 7.06 21.13 -7.34
CA LEU A 212 7.77 21.77 -8.45
C LEU A 212 7.83 23.29 -8.29
N HIS A 213 6.71 23.91 -7.93
CA HIS A 213 6.60 25.34 -7.70
C HIS A 213 5.38 25.57 -6.78
N PRO A 214 5.46 26.45 -5.75
CA PRO A 214 4.41 26.58 -4.75
C PRO A 214 3.00 26.78 -5.32
N ALA A 215 2.87 27.57 -6.39
CA ALA A 215 1.57 27.77 -7.06
C ALA A 215 1.06 26.50 -7.79
N LEU A 216 1.94 25.70 -8.40
CA LEU A 216 1.57 24.44 -9.05
C LEU A 216 1.24 23.38 -8.00
N ASP A 217 1.97 23.36 -6.90
CA ASP A 217 1.75 22.47 -5.76
C ASP A 217 0.37 22.72 -5.13
N ALA A 218 0.02 23.98 -4.89
CA ALA A 218 -1.29 24.38 -4.39
C ALA A 218 -2.43 23.98 -5.34
N GLU A 219 -2.23 24.17 -6.65
CA GLU A 219 -3.22 23.75 -7.64
C GLU A 219 -3.37 22.22 -7.71
N ALA A 220 -2.26 21.49 -7.65
CA ALA A 220 -2.26 20.04 -7.65
C ALA A 220 -3.06 19.49 -6.44
N LEU A 221 -2.88 20.07 -5.25
CA LEU A 221 -3.66 19.74 -4.06
C LEU A 221 -5.15 20.04 -4.26
N ARG A 222 -5.50 21.21 -4.81
CA ARG A 222 -6.90 21.62 -5.06
C ARG A 222 -7.60 20.65 -6.01
N VAL A 223 -6.94 20.26 -7.10
CA VAL A 223 -7.54 19.35 -8.08
C VAL A 223 -7.73 17.95 -7.49
N VAL A 224 -6.76 17.44 -6.72
CA VAL A 224 -6.90 16.14 -6.03
C VAL A 224 -8.03 16.16 -5.00
N ALA A 225 -8.16 17.25 -4.25
CA ALA A 225 -9.26 17.42 -3.30
C ALA A 225 -10.65 17.48 -3.98
N SER A 226 -10.70 17.74 -5.29
CA SER A 226 -11.95 17.76 -6.06
C SER A 226 -12.33 16.42 -6.70
N LEU A 227 -11.56 15.36 -6.46
CA LEU A 227 -11.84 14.04 -7.03
C LEU A 227 -13.17 13.50 -6.51
N PRO A 228 -13.93 12.76 -7.35
CA PRO A 228 -15.17 12.13 -6.92
C PRO A 228 -14.88 11.02 -5.91
N GLN A 229 -15.93 10.48 -5.29
CA GLN A 229 -15.83 9.31 -4.44
C GLN A 229 -15.47 8.06 -5.27
N TRP A 230 -14.59 7.23 -4.72
CA TRP A 230 -14.08 5.98 -5.29
C TRP A 230 -14.86 4.79 -4.73
N GLN A 231 -14.73 3.63 -5.37
CA GLN A 231 -14.94 2.37 -4.68
C GLN A 231 -13.78 2.18 -3.69
N PRO A 232 -14.03 1.81 -2.43
CA PRO A 232 -12.99 1.65 -1.44
C PRO A 232 -12.11 0.43 -1.75
N GLY A 233 -10.97 0.38 -1.06
CA GLY A 233 -10.09 -0.78 -1.11
C GLY A 233 -10.66 -1.87 -0.23
N TRP A 234 -10.41 -3.13 -0.56
CA TRP A 234 -10.89 -4.26 0.21
C TRP A 234 -9.74 -5.17 0.59
N GLN A 235 -9.79 -5.66 1.83
CA GLN A 235 -8.98 -6.78 2.29
C GLN A 235 -9.89 -7.73 3.05
N ASP A 236 -10.03 -8.97 2.56
CA ASP A 236 -10.93 -9.96 3.15
C ASP A 236 -12.37 -9.46 3.37
N ASP A 237 -12.97 -8.82 2.36
CA ASP A 237 -14.32 -8.26 2.43
C ASP A 237 -14.50 -7.13 3.46
N ILE A 238 -13.41 -6.60 4.01
CA ILE A 238 -13.40 -5.44 4.89
C ILE A 238 -12.89 -4.26 4.07
N ALA A 239 -13.64 -3.16 4.06
CA ALA A 239 -13.19 -1.94 3.42
C ALA A 239 -12.00 -1.34 4.20
N VAL A 240 -10.92 -1.03 3.49
CA VAL A 240 -9.66 -0.53 4.06
C VAL A 240 -9.23 0.78 3.40
N GLU A 241 -8.55 1.62 4.17
CA GLU A 241 -7.93 2.83 3.66
C GLU A 241 -6.69 2.49 2.82
N VAL A 242 -6.53 3.14 1.67
CA VAL A 242 -5.38 2.92 0.79
C VAL A 242 -4.76 4.26 0.41
N VAL A 243 -3.44 4.33 0.50
CA VAL A 243 -2.68 5.52 0.11
C VAL A 243 -2.33 5.42 -1.37
N PHE A 244 -2.68 6.45 -2.13
CA PHE A 244 -2.27 6.63 -3.51
C PHE A 244 -1.21 7.71 -3.61
N THR A 245 -0.40 7.64 -4.67
CA THR A 245 0.43 8.75 -5.15
C THR A 245 0.27 8.86 -6.65
N VAL A 246 -0.13 10.05 -7.12
CA VAL A 246 -0.37 10.31 -8.53
C VAL A 246 0.56 11.42 -9.03
N PRO A 247 1.16 11.27 -10.22
CA PRO A 247 1.87 12.37 -10.88
C PRO A 247 0.88 13.28 -11.59
N ILE A 248 0.89 14.58 -11.28
CA ILE A 248 0.11 15.61 -11.96
C ILE A 248 1.03 16.42 -12.87
N SER A 249 0.76 16.36 -14.17
CA SER A 249 1.59 16.98 -15.20
C SER A 249 1.12 18.39 -15.54
N PHE A 250 2.03 19.36 -15.42
CA PHE A 250 1.85 20.73 -15.87
C PHE A 250 2.70 20.96 -17.12
N THR A 251 2.05 21.25 -18.24
CA THR A 251 2.69 21.51 -19.54
C THR A 251 2.15 22.81 -20.12
N ILE A 252 3.03 23.68 -20.63
CA ILE A 252 2.60 24.86 -21.40
C ILE A 252 2.57 24.43 -22.86
N ALA A 253 1.42 24.55 -23.51
CA ALA A 253 1.33 24.31 -24.94
C ALA A 253 2.28 25.26 -25.68
N GLY A 254 3.18 24.71 -26.49
CA GLY A 254 3.98 25.50 -27.43
C GLY A 254 3.08 26.16 -28.48
N PRO A 255 3.55 27.20 -29.19
CA PRO A 255 2.81 27.74 -30.33
C PRO A 255 2.55 26.62 -31.34
N ALA A 256 1.29 26.50 -31.80
CA ALA A 256 0.94 25.55 -32.84
C ALA A 256 1.85 25.77 -34.06
N PRO A 257 2.36 24.70 -34.71
CA PRO A 257 3.18 24.86 -35.90
C PRO A 257 2.40 25.66 -36.94
N ARG A 258 2.98 26.74 -37.44
CA ARG A 258 2.40 27.50 -38.55
C ARG A 258 2.26 26.54 -39.74
N ARG A 259 1.02 26.23 -40.14
CA ARG A 259 0.74 25.50 -41.39
C ARG A 259 1.51 26.20 -42.51
N SER A 260 2.52 25.55 -43.08
CA SER A 260 3.15 26.05 -44.30
C SER A 260 2.09 26.05 -45.39
N LYS A 261 1.82 27.21 -45.98
CA LYS A 261 1.05 27.26 -47.22
C LYS A 261 1.86 26.49 -48.26
N ARG A 262 1.36 25.33 -48.69
CA ARG A 262 1.81 24.68 -49.92
C ARG A 262 1.54 25.67 -51.05
N THR A 263 2.58 26.33 -51.56
CA THR A 263 2.51 26.98 -52.86
C THR A 263 2.35 25.86 -53.89
N SER A 264 1.16 25.77 -54.48
CA SER A 264 0.97 25.01 -55.71
C SER A 264 1.60 25.82 -56.84
N GLU A 265 2.82 25.45 -57.21
CA GLU A 265 3.44 25.90 -58.45
C GLU A 265 2.94 24.94 -59.54
N ALA A 266 1.92 25.40 -60.26
CA ALA A 266 1.52 24.83 -61.53
C ALA A 266 2.07 25.79 -62.58
N ASP A 267 3.08 25.34 -63.33
CA ASP A 267 3.46 25.84 -64.64
C ASP A 267 4.39 24.80 -65.27
N PHE A 268 3.85 23.99 -66.17
CA PHE A 268 4.43 23.53 -67.45
C PHE A 268 3.35 22.84 -68.27
#